data_AF-A0A7W1UG05-F1
#
_entry.id   AF-A0A7W1UG05-F1
#
_cell.length_a   1.000
_cell.length_b   1.000
_cell.length_c   1.000
_cell.angle_alpha   90.00
_cell.angle_beta   90.00
_cell.angle_gamma   90.00
#
_symmetry.space_group_name_H-M   'P 1'
#
loop_
_entity.id
_entity.type
_entity.pdbx_description
1 polymer ?
#
loop_
_entity_poly.entity_id
_entity_poly.type
_entity_poly.pdbx_seq_one_letter_code
_entity_poly.pdbx_strand_id
1 'polypeptide(L)'
;MPRFHYKAARPDGTIIETDGEGESPRSLRSQLEAQGLLVLALADSGTRKIVSGKKRQRPLALRDFLIFNQEFLALLKAGLPMLRCFD
;
A
#
# COMPACT_ATOMS: atom_id res chain seq x y z
N MET A 1 4.70 13.72 21.22
CA MET A 1 3.72 13.32 20.18
C MET A 1 3.68 11.79 20.15
N PRO A 2 2.51 11.15 19.93
CA PRO A 2 2.45 9.70 19.87
C PRO A 2 3.24 9.14 18.68
N ARG A 3 3.82 7.96 18.87
CA ARG A 3 4.58 7.22 17.86
C ARG A 3 3.76 6.04 17.36
N PHE A 4 3.77 5.82 16.06
CA PHE A 4 3.10 4.73 15.40
C PHE A 4 4.10 3.96 14.53
N HIS A 5 4.06 2.64 14.60
CA HIS A 5 4.77 1.79 13.68
C HIS A 5 3.94 1.61 12.42
N TYR A 6 4.54 1.81 11.24
CA TYR A 6 3.84 1.69 9.98
C TYR A 6 4.60 0.81 8.99
N LYS A 7 3.83 0.22 8.06
CA LYS A 7 4.32 -0.45 6.86
C LYS A 7 3.76 0.30 5.66
N ALA A 8 4.62 0.80 4.78
CA ALA A 8 4.20 1.49 3.58
C ALA A 8 4.97 1.01 2.35
N ALA A 9 4.36 1.11 1.17
CA ALA A 9 5.02 0.89 -0.10
C ALA A 9 5.34 2.22 -0.76
N ARG A 10 6.53 2.32 -1.35
CA ARG A 10 6.95 3.44 -2.19
C ARG A 10 6.45 3.25 -3.63
N PRO A 11 6.45 4.31 -4.45
CA PRO A 11 6.09 4.22 -5.87
C PRO A 11 6.97 3.25 -6.67
N ASP A 12 8.23 3.05 -6.25
CA ASP A 12 9.17 2.09 -6.84
C ASP A 12 8.89 0.62 -6.46
N GLY A 13 7.87 0.37 -5.64
CA GLY A 13 7.48 -0.95 -5.16
C GLY A 13 8.25 -1.45 -3.94
N THR A 14 9.20 -0.68 -3.42
CA THR A 14 9.92 -1.05 -2.19
C THR A 14 9.02 -0.86 -0.96
N ILE A 15 9.18 -1.75 0.03
CA ILE A 15 8.41 -1.71 1.28
C ILE A 15 9.29 -1.14 2.38
N ILE A 16 8.76 -0.17 3.12
CA ILE A 16 9.38 0.40 4.33
C ILE A 16 8.56 0.03 5.57
N GLU A 17 9.25 -0.36 6.63
CA GLU A 17 8.67 -0.61 7.95
C GLU A 17 9.46 0.19 8.98
N THR A 18 8.84 1.22 9.54
CA THR A 18 9.49 2.12 10.50
C THR A 18 8.45 2.80 11.39
N ASP A 19 8.92 3.48 12.43
CA ASP A 19 8.08 4.34 13.26
C ASP A 19 7.93 5.75 12.65
N GLY A 20 6.77 6.36 12.88
CA GLY A 20 6.45 7.74 12.52
C GLY A 20 5.74 8.45 13.67
N GLU A 21 5.88 9.77 13.74
CA GLU A 21 5.22 10.61 14.75
C GLU A 21 4.01 11.30 14.15
N GLY A 22 2.89 11.30 14.86
CA GLY A 22 1.67 11.95 14.41
C GLY A 22 0.71 12.21 15.56
N GLU A 23 -0.26 13.10 15.35
CA GLU A 23 -1.27 13.42 16.38
C GLU A 23 -2.32 12.30 16.52
N SER A 24 -2.62 11.63 15.41
CA SER A 24 -3.52 10.47 15.35
C SER A 24 -3.10 9.53 14.22
N PRO A 25 -3.49 8.25 14.24
CA PRO A 25 -3.16 7.31 13.17
C PRO A 25 -3.75 7.77 11.82
N ARG A 26 -4.91 8.42 11.81
CA ARG A 26 -5.52 8.97 10.59
C ARG A 26 -4.70 10.14 10.04
N SER A 27 -4.25 11.04 10.91
CA SER A 27 -3.41 12.18 10.53
C SER A 27 -2.07 11.71 9.96
N LEU A 28 -1.39 10.77 10.63
CA LEU A 28 -0.14 10.19 10.14
C LEU A 28 -0.33 9.47 8.80
N ARG A 29 -1.43 8.73 8.63
CA ARG A 29 -1.75 8.09 7.35
C ARG A 29 -1.87 9.10 6.22
N SER A 30 -2.64 10.18 6.43
CA SER A 30 -2.79 11.23 5.41
C SER A 30 -1.47 11.93 5.09
N GLN A 31 -0.59 12.13 6.08
CA GLN A 31 0.75 12.67 5.85
C GLN A 31 1.62 11.74 4.99
N LEU A 32 1.62 10.43 5.30
CA LEU A 32 2.37 9.43 4.53
C LEU A 32 1.81 9.31 3.10
N GLU A 33 0.49 9.31 2.94
CA GLU A 33 -0.17 9.28 1.62
C GLU A 33 0.14 10.55 0.82
N ALA A 34 0.18 11.72 1.45
CA ALA A 34 0.59 12.97 0.79
C ALA A 34 2.08 12.98 0.36
N GLN A 35 2.92 12.16 0.99
CA GLN A 35 4.31 11.93 0.58
C GLN A 35 4.45 10.91 -0.56
N GLY A 36 3.33 10.42 -1.11
CA GLY A 36 3.32 9.42 -2.17
C GLY A 36 3.55 7.99 -1.68
N LEU A 37 3.41 7.74 -0.38
CA LEU A 37 3.53 6.39 0.19
C LEU A 37 2.15 5.73 0.30
N LEU A 38 2.07 4.46 -0.09
CA LEU A 38 0.88 3.64 0.11
C LEU A 38 0.95 2.96 1.50
N VAL A 39 0.13 3.39 2.45
CA VAL A 39 0.11 2.81 3.81
C VAL A 39 -0.59 1.45 3.82
N LEU A 40 0.18 0.39 4.06
CA LEU A 40 -0.25 -1.01 4.08
C LEU A 40 -0.72 -1.46 5.47
N ALA A 41 -0.05 -0.98 6.52
CA ALA A 41 -0.41 -1.23 7.91
C ALA A 41 0.03 -0.06 8.80
N LEU A 42 -0.71 0.21 9.87
CA LEU A 42 -0.40 1.25 10.84
C LEU A 42 -0.86 0.80 12.23
N ALA A 43 0.03 0.84 13.22
CA ALA A 43 -0.21 0.40 14.59
C ALA A 43 0.42 1.36 15.62
N ASP A 44 -0.16 1.44 16.81
CA ASP A 44 0.41 2.23 17.91
C ASP A 44 1.71 1.61 18.43
N SER A 45 2.78 2.41 18.57
CA SER A 45 4.12 1.93 18.99
C SER A 45 4.09 1.31 20.40
N GLY A 46 3.19 1.77 21.28
CA GLY A 46 2.99 1.22 22.63
C GLY A 46 2.12 -0.05 22.70
N THR A 47 1.34 -0.35 21.66
CA THR A 47 0.58 -1.60 21.56
C THR A 47 1.19 -2.45 20.47
N ARG A 48 2.37 -3.00 20.76
CA ARG A 48 2.93 -4.14 20.03
C ARG A 48 2.12 -5.41 20.31
N LYS A 49 0.78 -5.32 20.23
CA LYS A 49 -0.03 -6.49 19.91
C LYS A 49 0.42 -6.84 18.51
N ILE A 50 1.23 -7.90 18.43
CA ILE A 50 1.42 -8.67 17.23
C ILE A 50 0.01 -8.91 16.70
N VAL A 51 -0.45 -8.10 15.76
CA VAL A 51 -1.66 -8.40 14.99
C VAL A 51 -1.23 -9.50 14.03
N SER A 52 -0.98 -10.68 14.60
CA SER A 52 -0.94 -11.97 13.92
C SER A 52 -2.34 -12.36 13.45
N GLY A 53 -3.33 -11.46 13.56
CA GLY A 53 -4.49 -11.43 12.68
C GLY A 53 -4.08 -10.97 11.28
N LYS A 54 -3.08 -11.61 10.67
CA LYS A 54 -3.00 -11.67 9.22
C LYS A 54 -4.32 -12.34 8.85
N LYS A 55 -5.38 -11.56 8.52
CA LYS A 55 -6.42 -12.06 7.63
C LYS A 55 -5.59 -12.61 6.49
N ARG A 56 -5.46 -13.94 6.43
CA ARG A 56 -4.64 -14.64 5.47
C ARG A 56 -5.29 -14.29 4.14
N GLN A 57 -4.87 -13.17 3.56
CA GLN A 57 -5.26 -12.79 2.22
C GLN A 57 -4.86 -14.01 1.44
N ARG A 58 -5.87 -14.72 0.92
CA ARG A 58 -5.62 -15.88 0.10
C ARG A 58 -4.64 -15.38 -0.96
N PRO A 59 -3.48 -16.04 -1.13
CA PRO A 59 -2.57 -15.65 -2.19
C PRO A 59 -3.43 -15.63 -3.46
N LEU A 60 -3.42 -14.50 -4.16
CA LEU A 60 -4.09 -14.40 -5.45
C LEU A 60 -3.55 -15.56 -6.29
N ALA A 61 -4.45 -16.40 -6.83
CA ALA A 61 -4.01 -17.49 -7.65
C ALA A 61 -3.29 -16.89 -8.86
N LEU A 62 -2.09 -17.39 -9.17
CA LEU A 62 -1.27 -16.88 -10.29
C LEU A 62 -2.08 -16.81 -11.60
N ARG A 63 -2.95 -17.79 -11.82
CA ARG A 63 -3.84 -17.83 -12.97
C ARG A 63 -4.83 -16.67 -12.99
N ASP A 64 -5.46 -16.34 -11.86
CA ASP A 64 -6.41 -15.24 -11.76
C ASP A 64 -5.70 -13.89 -11.97
N PHE A 65 -4.49 -13.74 -11.42
CA PHE A 65 -3.65 -12.57 -11.66
C PHE A 65 -3.25 -12.41 -13.13
N LEU A 66 -2.88 -13.52 -13.80
CA LEU A 66 -2.50 -13.50 -15.21
C LEU A 66 -3.68 -13.19 -16.13
N ILE A 67 -4.88 -13.70 -15.82
CA ILE A 67 -6.09 -13.39 -16.58
C ILE A 67 -6.44 -11.91 -16.40
N PHE A 68 -6.47 -11.42 -15.15
CA PHE A 68 -6.68 -10.00 -14.86
C PHE A 68 -5.70 -9.10 -15.61
N ASN A 69 -4.40 -9.43 -15.60
CA ASN A 69 -3.39 -8.63 -16.27
C ASN A 69 -3.58 -8.62 -17.80
N GLN A 70 -4.02 -9.74 -18.39
CA GLN A 70 -4.33 -9.80 -19.82
C GLN A 70 -5.56 -8.98 -20.18
N GLU A 71 -6.63 -9.08 -19.39
CA GLU A 71 -7.85 -8.27 -19.57
C GLU A 71 -7.55 -6.78 -19.40
N PHE A 72 -6.76 -6.43 -18.38
CA PHE A 72 -6.31 -5.06 -18.17
C PHE A 72 -5.48 -4.55 -19.36
N LEU A 73 -4.49 -5.32 -19.83
CA LEU A 73 -3.72 -4.97 -21.02
C LEU A 73 -4.58 -4.83 -22.28
N ALA A 74 -5.61 -5.66 -22.44
CA ALA A 74 -6.55 -5.54 -23.54
C ALA A 74 -7.34 -4.22 -23.46
N LEU A 75 -7.82 -3.84 -22.26
CA LEU A 75 -8.48 -2.56 -22.01
C LEU A 75 -7.55 -1.38 -22.27
N LEU A 76 -6.29 -1.44 -21.81
CA LEU A 76 -5.28 -0.41 -22.09
C LEU A 76 -5.05 -0.24 -23.60
N LYS A 77 -4.89 -1.35 -24.32
CA LYS A 77 -4.66 -1.36 -25.78
C LYS A 77 -5.89 -0.88 -26.56
N ALA A 78 -7.09 -1.11 -26.05
CA ALA A 78 -8.35 -0.73 -26.69
C ALA A 78 -8.74 0.76 -26.47
N GLY A 79 -8.10 1.49 -25.54
CA GLY A 79 -8.65 2.73 -24.99
C GLY A 79 -7.78 3.99 -24.90
N LEU A 80 -6.45 3.93 -24.80
CA LEU A 80 -5.46 5.02 -25.02
C LEU A 80 -4.12 4.67 -24.30
N PRO A 81 -2.96 5.16 -24.79
CA PRO A 81 -1.67 4.83 -24.23
C PRO A 81 -1.51 5.47 -22.84
N MET A 82 -1.32 4.63 -21.80
CA MET A 82 -0.95 5.06 -20.44
C MET A 82 0.41 5.80 -20.36
N LEU A 83 1.08 6.02 -21.50
CA LEU A 83 2.30 6.82 -21.60
C LEU A 83 2.10 8.30 -21.22
N ARG A 84 0.87 8.80 -21.09
CA ARG A 84 0.55 10.19 -20.70
C ARG A 84 0.16 10.37 -19.23
N CYS A 85 0.14 9.31 -18.42
CA CYS A 85 -0.28 9.36 -17.01
C CYS A 85 0.90 9.40 -16.01
N PHE A 86 2.13 9.25 -16.51
CA PHE A 86 3.35 9.19 -15.70
C PHE A 86 4.33 10.35 -15.97
N ASP A 87 3.90 11.37 -16.73
CA ASP A 87 4.58 12.66 -16.91
C ASP A 87 3.82 13.73 -16.09
#